data_AF-A0A7S1T1H6-F1
#
_entry.id   AF-A0A7S1T1H6-F1
#
_cell.length_a   1.000
_cell.length_b   1.000
_cell.length_c   1.000
_cell.angle_alpha   90.00
_cell.angle_beta   90.00
_cell.angle_gamma   90.00
#
_symmetry.space_group_name_H-M   'P 1'
#
loop_
_entity.id
_entity.type
_entity.pdbx_description
1 polymer ?
#
loop_
_entity_poly.entity_id
_entity_poly.type
_entity_poly.pdbx_seq_one_letter_code
_entity_poly.pdbx_strand_id
1 'polypeptide(L)'
;CRPPLAFESSIDFFDPAHPERLYMDPRGSPSFLQVQGLKLPSDLTCEHCVLQWTWYTANSCLPPGYRTTPLSFRNSFALQLGDCPLPFDFSGNDARPERFWNCADIRITTGTPGATSPTPSTTTPTTTQP
;
A
#
# COMPACT_ATOMS: atom_id res chain seq x y z
N CYS A 1 10.66 -7.25 -6.25
CA CYS A 1 9.31 -7.33 -5.66
C CYS A 1 8.40 -8.09 -6.63
N ARG A 2 7.65 -9.10 -6.18
CA ARG A 2 6.81 -10.02 -6.98
C ARG A 2 5.33 -9.59 -6.88
N PRO A 3 4.37 -10.14 -7.66
CA PRO A 3 2.96 -9.83 -7.53
C PRO A 3 2.46 -10.08 -6.09
N PRO A 4 1.64 -9.18 -5.52
CA PRO A 4 1.27 -9.23 -4.11
C PRO A 4 0.20 -10.29 -3.81
N LEU A 5 0.27 -10.85 -2.60
CA LEU A 5 -0.87 -11.45 -1.91
C LEU A 5 -1.67 -10.32 -1.26
N ALA A 6 -3.00 -10.35 -1.36
CA ALA A 6 -3.87 -9.26 -0.90
C ALA A 6 -4.03 -9.26 0.63
N PHE A 7 -4.21 -8.07 1.21
CA PHE A 7 -4.55 -7.87 2.62
C PHE A 7 -6.00 -7.39 2.74
N GLU A 8 -6.65 -7.69 3.88
CA GLU A 8 -7.95 -7.11 4.23
C GLU A 8 -7.74 -5.83 5.06
N SER A 9 -8.48 -4.76 4.74
CA SER A 9 -8.43 -3.49 5.47
C SER A 9 -9.68 -3.24 6.32
N SER A 10 -9.52 -2.54 7.44
CA SER A 10 -10.59 -2.20 8.40
C SER A 10 -10.65 -0.70 8.74
N ILE A 11 -10.33 0.17 7.78
CA ILE A 11 -10.06 1.62 7.97
C ILE A 11 -11.28 2.49 7.61
N ASP A 12 -11.40 3.69 8.18
CA ASP A 12 -12.50 4.65 7.86
C ASP A 12 -12.50 5.20 6.41
N PHE A 13 -11.45 4.90 5.63
CA PHE A 13 -11.29 5.17 4.19
C PHE A 13 -11.34 3.86 3.37
N PHE A 14 -12.03 2.85 3.90
CA PHE A 14 -12.28 1.56 3.29
C PHE A 14 -13.08 1.74 1.99
N ASP A 15 -12.58 1.14 0.91
CA ASP A 15 -13.30 0.96 -0.33
C ASP A 15 -13.95 -0.43 -0.31
N PRO A 16 -15.28 -0.54 -0.13
CA PRO A 16 -15.93 -1.85 -0.14
C PRO A 16 -15.79 -2.59 -1.48
N ALA A 17 -15.58 -1.86 -2.58
CA ALA A 17 -15.37 -2.45 -3.90
C ALA A 17 -13.93 -2.96 -4.08
N HIS A 18 -12.99 -2.45 -3.28
CA HIS A 18 -11.58 -2.77 -3.33
C HIS A 18 -10.99 -2.84 -1.91
N PRO A 19 -11.31 -3.88 -1.11
CA PRO A 19 -10.91 -4.00 0.29
C PRO A 19 -9.39 -4.09 0.48
N GLU A 20 -8.65 -4.40 -0.59
CA GLU A 20 -7.19 -4.38 -0.65
C GLU A 20 -6.59 -2.97 -0.76
N ARG A 21 -7.42 -1.94 -1.00
CA ARG A 21 -6.98 -0.57 -1.27
C ARG A 21 -7.28 0.37 -0.13
N LEU A 22 -6.44 1.40 -0.07
CA LEU A 22 -6.52 2.48 0.88
C LEU A 22 -6.51 3.79 0.12
N TYR A 23 -7.38 4.72 0.52
CA TYR A 23 -7.35 6.09 0.01
C TYR A 23 -6.65 7.02 0.99
N MET A 24 -5.90 7.98 0.44
CA MET A 24 -5.45 9.13 1.23
C MET A 24 -6.66 10.00 1.57
N ASP A 25 -6.76 10.45 2.81
CA ASP A 25 -7.77 11.43 3.20
C ASP A 25 -7.57 12.72 2.39
N PRO A 26 -8.52 13.12 1.52
CA PRO A 26 -8.36 14.34 0.75
C PRO A 26 -8.46 15.62 1.60
N ARG A 27 -8.78 15.50 2.90
CA ARG A 27 -8.79 16.59 3.89
C ARG A 27 -7.51 16.67 4.73
N GLY A 28 -6.65 15.65 4.65
CA GLY A 28 -5.41 15.56 5.42
C GLY A 28 -4.31 16.48 4.89
N SER A 29 -3.32 16.80 5.72
CA SER A 29 -2.10 17.48 5.25
C SER A 29 -1.33 16.55 4.29
N PRO A 30 -0.83 17.06 3.14
CA PRO A 30 -0.23 16.23 2.08
C PRO A 30 1.09 15.56 2.47
N SER A 31 1.54 15.72 3.72
CA SER A 31 2.89 15.38 4.17
C SER A 31 2.97 14.05 4.92
N PHE A 32 1.84 13.49 5.39
CA PHE A 32 1.85 12.20 6.09
C PHE A 32 0.58 11.40 5.79
N LEU A 33 0.77 10.15 5.37
CA LEU A 33 -0.28 9.13 5.37
C LEU A 33 0.01 8.17 6.51
N GLN A 34 -0.93 8.04 7.44
CA GLN A 34 -0.89 6.98 8.44
C GLN A 34 -1.93 5.93 8.10
N VAL A 35 -1.48 4.69 7.94
CA VAL A 35 -2.33 3.52 7.75
C VAL A 35 -2.32 2.70 9.04
N GLN A 36 -3.50 2.36 9.55
CA GLN A 36 -3.67 1.50 10.72
C GLN A 36 -4.74 0.45 10.41
N GLY A 37 -4.70 -0.76 10.96
CA GLY A 37 -5.80 -1.72 10.77
C GLY A 37 -5.80 -2.50 9.44
N LEU A 38 -4.62 -2.69 8.84
CA LEU A 38 -4.42 -3.77 7.88
C LEU A 38 -4.31 -5.10 8.63
N LYS A 39 -5.10 -6.09 8.21
CA LYS A 39 -5.14 -7.40 8.83
C LYS A 39 -4.36 -8.41 7.97
N LEU A 40 -3.40 -9.07 8.59
CA LEU A 40 -2.72 -10.22 8.00
C LEU A 40 -3.71 -11.41 7.89
N PRO A 41 -3.63 -12.23 6.84
CA PRO A 41 -4.37 -13.50 6.80
C PRO A 41 -4.06 -14.34 8.05
N SER A 42 -5.08 -14.96 8.63
CA SER A 42 -5.00 -15.60 9.96
C SER A 42 -4.02 -16.77 10.04
N ASP A 43 -3.72 -17.39 8.91
CA ASP A 43 -2.86 -18.56 8.73
C ASP A 43 -1.52 -18.23 8.06
N LEU A 44 -1.21 -16.94 7.89
CA LEU A 44 0.05 -16.51 7.28
C LEU A 44 1.18 -16.50 8.31
N THR A 45 2.17 -17.36 8.12
CA THR A 45 3.47 -17.30 8.81
C THR A 45 4.60 -17.24 7.78
N CYS A 46 5.66 -16.51 8.08
CA CYS A 46 6.81 -16.37 7.20
C CYS A 46 8.08 -16.08 8.01
N GLU A 47 9.21 -16.65 7.60
CA GLU A 47 10.54 -16.33 8.17
C GLU A 47 11.19 -15.12 7.46
N HIS A 48 11.13 -15.11 6.12
CA HIS A 48 11.65 -14.03 5.28
C HIS A 48 10.64 -13.73 4.17
N CYS A 49 9.82 -12.71 4.36
CA CYS A 49 8.88 -12.25 3.34
C CYS A 49 8.97 -10.74 3.14
N VAL A 50 8.44 -10.30 2.02
CA VAL A 50 8.47 -8.90 1.61
C VAL A 50 7.07 -8.34 1.72
N LEU A 51 6.91 -7.33 2.57
CA LEU A 51 5.77 -6.43 2.49
C LEU A 51 6.02 -5.45 1.35
N GLN A 52 5.15 -5.45 0.35
CA GLN A 52 5.20 -4.49 -0.75
C GLN A 52 4.09 -3.45 -0.59
N TRP A 53 4.46 -2.19 -0.42
CA TRP A 53 3.57 -1.05 -0.54
C TRP A 53 3.57 -0.56 -1.99
N THR A 54 2.39 -0.56 -2.63
CA THR A 54 2.22 0.00 -3.97
C THR A 54 1.30 1.21 -3.93
N TRP A 55 1.74 2.32 -4.49
CA TRP A 55 0.94 3.54 -4.60
C TRP A 55 0.79 3.95 -6.06
N TYR A 56 -0.45 3.91 -6.56
CA TYR A 56 -0.85 4.52 -7.82
C TYR A 56 -1.41 5.91 -7.55
N THR A 57 -0.87 6.95 -8.19
CA THR A 57 -1.40 8.31 -8.04
C THR A 57 -2.67 8.50 -8.88
N ALA A 58 -3.43 9.54 -8.56
CA ALA A 58 -4.62 9.96 -9.31
C ALA A 58 -4.50 11.42 -9.80
N ASN A 59 -3.27 11.89 -10.06
CA ASN A 59 -3.01 13.26 -10.53
C ASN A 59 -2.92 13.37 -12.07
N SER A 60 -2.90 12.24 -12.78
CA SER A 60 -2.64 12.17 -14.22
C SER A 60 -3.71 11.43 -15.02
N CYS A 61 -4.41 10.50 -14.38
CA CYS A 61 -5.57 9.75 -14.84
C CYS A 61 -6.23 9.09 -13.61
N LEU A 62 -7.42 8.53 -13.73
CA LEU A 62 -8.11 7.83 -12.65
C LEU A 62 -7.82 6.33 -12.70
N PRO A 63 -7.22 5.73 -11.66
CA PRO A 63 -7.07 4.28 -11.57
C PRO A 63 -8.43 3.55 -11.59
N PRO A 64 -8.47 2.24 -11.91
CA PRO A 64 -9.70 1.45 -11.89
C PRO A 64 -10.47 1.63 -10.58
N GLY A 65 -11.80 1.73 -10.62
CA GLY A 65 -12.65 1.92 -9.43
C GLY A 65 -12.63 3.33 -8.83
N TYR A 66 -11.62 4.16 -9.11
CA TYR A 66 -11.50 5.51 -8.54
C TYR A 66 -12.62 6.46 -9.00
N ARG A 67 -13.17 6.25 -10.20
CA ARG A 67 -14.28 7.08 -10.74
C ARG A 67 -15.58 6.90 -9.96
N THR A 68 -15.79 5.74 -9.36
CA THR A 68 -17.03 5.39 -8.65
C THR A 68 -16.90 5.53 -7.13
N THR A 69 -15.73 5.94 -6.62
CA THR A 69 -15.57 6.22 -5.19
C THR A 69 -16.42 7.42 -4.77
N PRO A 70 -16.87 7.45 -3.50
CA PRO A 70 -17.58 8.61 -2.97
C PRO A 70 -16.80 9.91 -3.16
N LEU A 71 -17.49 11.02 -3.37
CA LEU A 71 -16.88 12.34 -3.56
C LEU A 71 -16.00 12.76 -2.37
N SER A 72 -16.24 12.20 -1.18
CA SER A 72 -15.37 12.38 -0.01
C SER A 72 -13.95 11.85 -0.19
N PHE A 73 -13.66 11.10 -1.25
CA PHE A 73 -12.34 10.58 -1.62
C PHE A 73 -11.75 11.30 -2.84
N ARG A 74 -12.50 12.23 -3.46
CA ARG A 74 -12.16 12.86 -4.73
C ARG A 74 -12.21 14.37 -4.60
N ASN A 75 -11.13 15.03 -4.99
CA ASN A 75 -11.18 16.48 -5.19
C ASN A 75 -11.81 16.82 -6.56
N SER A 76 -12.11 18.10 -6.77
CA SER A 76 -12.69 18.59 -8.03
C SER A 76 -11.79 18.32 -9.24
N PHE A 77 -10.47 18.27 -9.05
CA PHE A 77 -9.51 17.94 -10.10
C PHE A 77 -9.70 16.50 -10.63
N ALA A 78 -9.98 15.54 -9.74
CA ALA A 78 -10.29 14.17 -10.12
C ALA A 78 -11.60 14.01 -10.94
N LEU A 79 -12.44 15.05 -11.05
CA LEU A 79 -13.61 15.03 -11.94
C LEU A 79 -13.24 15.32 -13.39
N GLN A 80 -12.08 15.94 -13.64
CA GLN A 80 -11.63 16.38 -14.97
C GLN A 80 -10.73 15.36 -15.67
N LEU A 81 -10.29 14.31 -14.95
CA LEU A 81 -9.39 13.30 -15.47
C LEU A 81 -10.14 12.15 -16.16
N GLY A 82 -9.56 11.64 -17.25
CA GLY A 82 -9.94 10.37 -17.87
C GLY A 82 -9.43 9.17 -17.09
N ASP A 83 -9.89 7.97 -17.46
CA ASP A 83 -9.44 6.72 -16.82
C ASP A 83 -8.02 6.35 -17.28
N CYS A 84 -7.26 5.70 -16.40
CA CYS A 84 -5.91 5.26 -16.73
C CYS A 84 -5.91 4.13 -17.75
N PRO A 85 -4.91 4.07 -18.65
CA PRO A 85 -4.74 2.94 -19.55
C PRO A 85 -4.45 1.67 -18.75
N LEU A 86 -5.00 0.55 -19.22
CA LEU A 86 -4.82 -0.77 -18.63
C LEU A 86 -4.26 -1.75 -19.66
N PRO A 87 -3.54 -2.80 -19.22
CA PRO A 87 -3.20 -3.14 -17.83
C PRO A 87 -2.12 -2.24 -17.25
N PHE A 88 -2.07 -2.09 -15.92
CA PHE A 88 -0.90 -1.51 -15.25
C PHE A 88 0.28 -2.45 -15.41
N ASP A 89 1.34 -1.97 -16.04
CA ASP A 89 2.60 -2.71 -16.10
C ASP A 89 3.36 -2.61 -14.76
N PHE A 90 4.16 -3.62 -14.42
CA PHE A 90 5.12 -3.50 -13.30
C PHE A 90 6.48 -2.97 -13.75
N SER A 91 6.64 -2.67 -15.05
CA SER A 91 7.88 -2.12 -15.60
C SER A 91 8.07 -0.64 -15.30
N GLY A 92 7.01 0.10 -14.98
CA GLY A 92 7.12 1.55 -14.82
C GLY A 92 7.18 2.29 -16.17
N ASN A 93 6.96 1.59 -17.29
CA ASN A 93 7.21 2.12 -18.64
C ASN A 93 5.98 2.82 -19.25
N ASP A 94 4.78 2.55 -18.75
CA ASP A 94 3.63 3.41 -19.04
C ASP A 94 3.78 4.80 -18.39
N ALA A 95 3.29 5.83 -19.09
CA ALA A 95 3.48 7.22 -18.68
C ALA A 95 2.52 7.67 -17.55
N ARG A 96 1.43 6.93 -17.29
CA ARG A 96 0.38 7.33 -16.34
C ARG A 96 -0.35 6.09 -15.78
N PRO A 97 -0.67 6.06 -14.47
CA PRO A 97 -0.36 7.10 -13.47
C PRO A 97 1.10 7.03 -12.97
N GLU A 98 1.53 8.00 -12.17
CA GLU A 98 2.78 7.85 -11.41
C GLU A 98 2.60 6.71 -10.40
N ARG A 99 3.66 5.93 -10.22
CA ARG A 99 3.62 4.67 -9.46
C ARG A 99 4.84 4.53 -8.58
N PHE A 100 4.62 4.15 -7.33
CA PHE A 100 5.67 3.99 -6.34
C PHE A 100 5.56 2.62 -5.69
N TRP A 101 6.69 1.93 -5.56
CA TRP A 101 6.79 0.65 -4.89
C TRP A 101 7.84 0.72 -3.79
N ASN A 102 7.44 0.40 -2.57
CA ASN A 102 8.35 0.25 -1.44
C ASN A 102 8.27 -1.21 -0.97
N CYS A 103 9.41 -1.77 -0.60
CA CYS A 103 9.49 -3.15 -0.16
C CYS A 103 10.20 -3.19 1.18
N ALA A 104 9.66 -3.94 2.13
CA ALA A 104 10.22 -4.13 3.46
C ALA A 104 10.33 -5.62 3.77
N ASP A 105 11.50 -6.04 4.24
CA ASP A 105 11.69 -7.40 4.73
C ASP A 105 11.06 -7.53 6.12
N ILE A 106 10.17 -8.52 6.25
CA ILE A 106 9.42 -8.78 7.46
C ILE A 106 9.43 -10.27 7.80
N ARG A 107 9.14 -10.56 9.06
CA ARG A 107 8.88 -11.90 9.59
C ARG A 107 7.48 -11.90 10.19
N ILE A 108 6.70 -12.93 9.91
CA ILE A 108 5.36 -13.13 10.48
C ILE A 108 5.38 -14.42 11.29
N THR A 109 5.24 -14.30 12.60
CA THR A 109 5.21 -15.43 13.53
C THR A 109 3.83 -15.57 14.16
N THR A 110 3.54 -16.76 14.69
CA THR A 110 2.41 -16.93 15.59
C THR A 110 2.69 -16.16 16.88
N GLY A 111 1.81 -15.22 17.22
CA GLY A 111 1.89 -14.51 18.49
C GLY A 111 1.42 -15.39 19.64
N THR A 112 2.15 -15.39 20.75
CA THR A 112 1.56 -15.73 22.05
C THR A 112 0.82 -14.49 22.56
N PRO A 113 -0.48 -14.56 22.92
CA PRO A 113 -1.19 -13.41 23.47
C PRO A 113 -0.41 -12.81 24.65
N GLY A 114 -0.01 -11.54 24.55
CA GLY A 114 0.73 -10.83 25.61
C GLY A 114 2.25 -10.71 25.40
N ALA A 115 2.83 -11.24 24.32
CA ALA A 115 4.25 -11.00 24.01
C ALA A 115 4.45 -9.55 23.52
N THR A 116 5.25 -8.76 24.25
CA THR A 116 5.67 -7.42 23.85
C THR A 116 6.46 -7.45 22.55
N SER A 117 6.22 -6.46 21.66
CA SER A 117 6.97 -6.29 20.42
C SER A 117 8.48 -6.35 20.68
N PRO A 118 9.26 -7.17 19.95
CA PRO A 118 10.70 -7.18 20.10
C PRO A 118 11.27 -5.80 19.73
N THR A 119 12.15 -5.27 20.57
CA THR A 119 12.91 -4.05 20.27
C THR A 119 13.69 -4.25 18.96
N PRO A 120 13.64 -3.31 18.00
CA PRO A 120 14.41 -3.44 16.77
C PRO A 120 15.89 -3.62 17.08
N SER A 121 16.46 -4.71 16.60
CA SER A 121 17.90 -4.97 16.70
C SER A 121 18.60 -4.19 15.60
N THR A 122 19.33 -3.14 15.98
CA THR A 122 20.20 -2.38 15.07
C THR A 122 21.43 -3.24 14.75
N THR A 123 21.31 -4.19 13.82
CA THR A 123 22.50 -4.83 13.24
C THR A 123 23.10 -3.87 12.22
N THR A 124 24.15 -3.16 12.64
CA THR A 124 25.06 -2.44 11.74
C THR A 124 25.60 -3.43 10.70
N PRO A 125 25.52 -3.15 9.39
CA PRO A 125 26.15 -4.00 8.39
C PRO A 125 27.66 -3.94 8.57
N THR A 126 28.28 -5.08 8.88
CA THR A 126 29.74 -5.24 8.86
C THR A 126 30.19 -5.26 7.40
N THR A 127 30.71 -4.14 6.91
CA THR A 127 31.39 -4.07 5.61
C THR A 127 32.69 -4.87 5.70
N THR A 128 32.71 -6.08 5.15
CA THR A 128 33.97 -6.75 4.81
C THR A 128 34.39 -6.27 3.42
N GLN A 129 35.33 -5.34 3.38
CA GLN A 129 35.96 -4.88 2.14
C GLN A 129 37.08 -5.86 1.75
N PRO A 130 37.22 -6.21 0.44
CA PRO A 130 38.36 -6.99 -0.06
C PRO A 130 39.67 -6.20 -0.06
#